data_AF-A0A662BMQ8-F1
#
_entry.id   AF-A0A662BMQ8-F1
#
_cell.length_a   1.000
_cell.length_b   1.000
_cell.length_c   1.000
_cell.angle_alpha   90.00
_cell.angle_beta   90.00
_cell.angle_gamma   90.00
#
_symmetry.space_group_name_H-M   'P 1'
#
loop_
_entity.id
_entity.type
_entity.pdbx_description
1 polymer ?
#
loop_
_entity_poly.entity_id
_entity_poly.type
_entity_poly.pdbx_seq_one_letter_code
_entity_poly.pdbx_strand_id
1 'polypeptide(L)'
;MLEQIKNKNPKLMKLKLFTIIVLSLVFIQTSKAQKKVLTANLGHSSLVNSVAFSPDGKYIATGSWDNTVKLWNSQTGQEIRTFEGHTEKVNSV
;
A
#
# COMPACT_ATOMS: atom_id res chain seq x y z
N MET A 1 -0.22 -9.19 -42.18
CA MET A 1 0.86 -8.28 -41.76
C MET A 1 1.53 -8.78 -40.46
N LEU A 2 2.01 -10.05 -40.40
CA LEU A 2 2.62 -10.64 -39.18
C LEU A 2 3.55 -11.84 -39.53
N GLU A 3 4.71 -11.63 -40.15
CA GLU A 3 5.67 -12.72 -40.45
C GLU A 3 7.14 -12.23 -40.53
N GLN A 4 7.55 -11.27 -39.69
CA GLN A 4 8.95 -10.78 -39.68
C GLN A 4 9.75 -11.06 -38.40
N ILE A 5 9.32 -11.99 -37.53
CA ILE A 5 10.10 -12.34 -36.32
C ILE A 5 10.31 -13.85 -36.19
N LYS A 6 10.80 -14.51 -37.26
CA LYS A 6 11.49 -15.80 -37.12
C LYS A 6 13.00 -15.58 -37.20
N ASN A 7 13.55 -15.05 -36.10
CA ASN A 7 14.98 -14.87 -35.92
C ASN A 7 15.65 -16.25 -35.79
N LYS A 8 16.38 -16.69 -36.83
CA LYS A 8 17.01 -18.03 -36.93
C LYS A 8 18.30 -18.19 -36.09
N ASN A 9 18.71 -17.18 -35.32
CA ASN A 9 19.92 -17.26 -34.50
C ASN A 9 19.58 -17.77 -33.08
N PRO A 10 19.91 -19.02 -32.71
CA PRO A 10 19.56 -19.59 -31.40
C PRO A 10 20.24 -18.86 -30.23
N LYS A 11 21.40 -18.24 -30.45
CA LYS A 11 22.06 -17.42 -29.43
C LYS A 11 21.28 -16.13 -29.17
N LEU A 12 20.75 -15.52 -30.23
CA LEU A 12 19.95 -14.30 -30.13
C LEU A 12 18.53 -14.57 -29.61
N MET A 13 17.97 -15.76 -29.85
CA MET A 13 16.70 -16.20 -29.24
C MET A 13 16.87 -16.44 -27.73
N LYS A 14 17.96 -17.10 -27.31
CA LYS A 14 18.28 -17.28 -25.88
C LYS A 14 18.54 -15.95 -25.18
N LEU A 15 19.27 -15.03 -25.83
CA LEU A 15 19.53 -13.69 -25.30
C LEU A 15 18.25 -12.87 -25.19
N LYS A 16 17.41 -12.82 -26.24
CA LYS A 16 16.11 -12.12 -26.23
C LYS A 16 15.18 -12.68 -25.15
N LEU A 17 15.12 -13.99 -24.98
CA LEU A 17 14.30 -14.63 -23.94
C LEU A 17 14.83 -14.34 -22.53
N PHE A 18 16.15 -14.36 -22.34
CA PHE A 18 16.77 -14.00 -21.07
C PHE A 18 16.50 -12.53 -20.69
N THR A 19 16.61 -11.60 -21.64
CA THR A 19 16.30 -10.19 -21.39
C THR A 19 14.82 -9.98 -21.06
N ILE A 20 13.90 -10.66 -21.74
CA ILE A 20 12.45 -10.57 -21.47
C ILE A 20 12.13 -11.15 -20.09
N ILE A 21 12.70 -12.30 -19.73
CA ILE A 21 12.49 -12.92 -18.41
C ILE A 21 13.01 -12.00 -17.30
N VAL A 22 14.22 -11.44 -17.45
CA VAL A 22 14.81 -10.54 -16.44
C VAL A 22 14.00 -9.25 -16.29
N LEU A 23 13.53 -8.63 -17.39
CA LEU A 23 12.64 -7.46 -17.33
C LEU A 23 11.31 -7.79 -16.62
N SER A 24 10.73 -8.95 -16.91
CA SER A 24 9.49 -9.42 -16.28
C SER A 24 9.68 -9.62 -14.77
N LEU A 25 10.80 -10.23 -14.36
CA LEU A 25 11.12 -10.48 -12.95
C LEU A 25 11.39 -9.17 -12.19
N VAL A 26 12.12 -8.22 -12.80
CA VAL A 26 12.35 -6.88 -12.23
C VAL A 26 11.03 -6.09 -12.11
N PHE A 27 10.14 -6.22 -13.08
CA PHE A 27 8.80 -5.60 -13.05
C PHE A 27 7.89 -6.22 -11.98
N ILE A 28 7.96 -7.54 -11.77
CA ILE A 28 7.26 -8.23 -10.67
C ILE A 28 7.79 -7.78 -9.30
N GLN A 29 9.10 -7.56 -9.16
CA GLN A 29 9.69 -7.11 -7.89
C GLN A 29 9.30 -5.67 -7.53
N THR A 30 9.21 -4.78 -8.52
CA THR A 30 8.75 -3.41 -8.33
C THR A 30 7.23 -3.31 -8.06
N SER A 31 6.41 -4.20 -8.63
CA SER A 31 4.96 -4.28 -8.31
C SER A 31 4.64 -4.88 -6.94
N LYS A 32 5.45 -5.82 -6.43
CA LYS A 32 5.34 -6.33 -5.04
C LYS A 32 5.54 -5.21 -4.00
N ALA A 33 6.37 -4.22 -4.30
CA ALA A 33 6.60 -3.07 -3.43
C ALA A 33 5.37 -2.14 -3.35
N GLN A 34 4.51 -2.11 -4.36
CA GLN A 34 3.28 -1.29 -4.38
C GLN A 34 2.05 -2.05 -3.84
N LYS A 35 2.06 -3.39 -3.86
CA LYS A 35 0.95 -4.21 -3.32
C LYS A 35 0.97 -4.35 -1.79
N LYS A 36 2.01 -3.84 -1.12
CA LYS A 36 2.13 -3.77 0.34
C LYS A 36 1.52 -2.48 0.92
N VAL A 37 0.44 -1.96 0.33
CA VAL A 37 -0.15 -0.65 0.70
C VAL A 37 -1.62 -0.71 1.12
N LEU A 38 -2.35 -1.84 0.99
CA LEU A 38 -3.81 -1.82 1.24
C LEU A 38 -4.32 -2.89 2.22
N THR A 39 -3.45 -3.42 3.07
CA THR A 39 -3.89 -4.16 4.26
C THR A 39 -2.98 -3.81 5.42
N ALA A 40 -2.75 -2.51 5.61
CA ALA A 40 -2.47 -2.04 6.96
C ALA A 40 -3.68 -2.50 7.79
N ASN A 41 -3.45 -3.41 8.72
CA ASN A 41 -4.39 -3.71 9.79
C ASN A 41 -4.47 -2.41 10.61
N LEU A 42 -5.20 -1.41 10.09
CA LEU A 42 -5.48 -0.16 10.77
C LEU A 42 -6.09 -0.61 12.09
N GLY A 43 -5.36 -0.48 13.19
CA GLY A 43 -5.60 -1.18 14.46
C GLY A 43 -6.96 -0.93 15.13
N HIS A 44 -7.88 -0.29 14.42
CA HIS A 44 -9.30 -0.23 14.74
C HIS A 44 -9.97 -1.59 14.55
N SER A 45 -10.84 -1.95 15.50
CA SER A 45 -11.60 -3.21 15.47
C SER A 45 -12.92 -3.08 14.71
N SER A 46 -13.21 -1.88 14.19
CA SER A 46 -14.42 -1.56 13.43
C SER A 46 -14.14 -0.50 12.34
N LEU A 47 -15.19 -0.07 11.63
CA LEU A 47 -15.10 0.87 10.52
C LEU A 47 -14.55 2.23 10.98
N VAL A 48 -13.50 2.69 10.29
CA VAL A 48 -13.03 4.06 10.40
C VAL A 48 -14.01 4.97 9.66
N ASN A 49 -14.58 5.93 10.36
CA ASN A 49 -15.61 6.82 9.83
C ASN A 49 -15.08 8.23 9.53
N SER A 50 -13.93 8.60 10.09
CA SER A 50 -13.33 9.92 9.89
C SER A 50 -11.81 9.89 10.00
N VAL A 51 -11.16 10.78 9.26
CA VAL A 51 -9.70 10.94 9.22
C VAL A 51 -9.33 12.42 9.09
N ALA A 52 -8.33 12.85 9.86
CA ALA A 52 -7.78 14.20 9.81
C ALA A 52 -6.25 14.16 9.78
N PHE A 53 -5.64 15.11 9.08
CA PHE A 53 -4.18 15.29 9.06
C PHE A 53 -3.81 16.49 9.93
N SER A 54 -2.67 16.41 10.63
CA SER A 54 -2.10 17.61 11.22
C SER A 54 -1.69 18.59 10.11
N PRO A 55 -1.73 19.92 10.36
CA PRO A 55 -1.32 20.91 9.37
C PRO A 55 0.12 20.73 8.86
N ASP A 56 1.00 20.18 9.71
CA ASP A 56 2.39 19.85 9.36
C ASP A 56 2.55 18.47 8.72
N GLY A 57 1.45 17.73 8.54
CA GLY A 57 1.40 16.42 7.88
C GLY A 57 2.09 15.28 8.63
N LYS A 58 2.60 15.50 9.85
CA LYS A 58 3.32 14.47 10.63
C LYS A 58 2.40 13.47 11.32
N TYR A 59 1.14 13.86 11.53
CA TYR A 59 0.18 13.06 12.28
C TYR A 59 -1.10 12.86 11.51
N ILE A 60 -1.71 11.70 11.75
CA ILE A 60 -3.04 11.35 11.26
C ILE A 60 -3.89 11.01 12.49
N ALA A 61 -5.07 11.59 12.60
CA ALA A 61 -6.08 11.18 13.57
C ALA A 61 -7.18 10.40 12.83
N THR A 62 -7.62 9.27 13.38
CA THR A 62 -8.70 8.46 12.82
C THR A 62 -9.76 8.18 13.89
N GLY A 63 -11.03 8.38 13.56
CA GLY A 63 -12.17 8.04 14.41
C GLY A 63 -12.91 6.82 13.88
N SER A 64 -13.32 5.92 14.76
CA SER A 64 -13.90 4.61 14.39
C SER A 64 -15.18 4.28 15.16
N TRP A 65 -15.94 3.34 14.60
CA TRP A 65 -17.09 2.70 15.23
C TRP A 65 -16.72 1.72 16.35
N ASP A 66 -15.44 1.51 16.62
CA ASP A 66 -14.95 0.82 17.81
C ASP A 66 -14.91 1.73 19.05
N ASN A 67 -15.49 2.93 18.93
CA ASN A 67 -15.56 3.96 19.95
C ASN A 67 -14.20 4.51 20.38
N THR A 68 -13.18 4.40 19.50
CA THR A 68 -11.85 4.96 19.75
C THR A 68 -11.46 5.99 18.70
N VAL A 69 -10.57 6.89 19.11
CA VAL A 69 -9.78 7.71 18.19
C VAL A 69 -8.33 7.25 18.27
N LYS A 70 -7.67 7.06 17.14
CA LYS A 70 -6.24 6.71 17.10
C LYS A 70 -5.44 7.81 16.44
N LEU A 71 -4.26 8.08 16.99
CA LEU A 71 -3.27 8.98 16.44
C LEU A 71 -2.10 8.19 15.88
N TRP A 72 -1.68 8.52 14.68
CA TRP A 72 -0.64 7.82 13.93
C TRP A 72 0.48 8.77 13.56
N ASN A 73 1.70 8.24 13.47
CA ASN A 73 2.79 8.89 12.78
C ASN A 73 2.61 8.66 11.27
N SER A 74 2.47 9.74 10.49
CA SER A 74 2.19 9.65 9.05
C SER A 74 3.33 9.04 8.24
N GLN A 75 4.57 9.18 8.71
CA GLN A 75 5.77 8.72 8.00
C GLN A 75 6.02 7.23 8.24
N THR A 76 5.83 6.78 9.48
CA THR A 76 6.12 5.39 9.88
C THR A 76 4.89 4.50 9.84
N GLY A 77 3.69 5.09 9.82
CA GLY A 77 2.42 4.37 9.94
C GLY A 77 2.18 3.75 11.32
N GLN A 78 3.01 4.09 12.31
CA GLN A 78 2.90 3.54 13.66
C GLN A 78 1.82 4.28 14.46
N GLU A 79 1.04 3.51 15.23
CA GLU A 79 0.13 4.07 16.22
C GLU A 79 0.96 4.75 17.33
N ILE A 80 0.66 6.02 17.57
CA ILE A 80 1.25 6.81 18.66
C ILE A 80 0.41 6.67 19.92
N ARG A 81 -0.92 6.70 19.76
CA ARG A 81 -1.86 6.70 20.87
C ARG A 81 -3.25 6.25 20.44
N THR A 82 -3.92 5.51 21.33
CA THR A 82 -5.36 5.32 21.32
C THR A 82 -6.00 6.22 22.37
N PHE A 83 -7.06 6.94 21.99
CA PHE A 83 -7.93 7.69 22.87
C PHE A 83 -9.21 6.89 23.08
N GLU A 84 -9.44 6.50 24.32
CA GLU A 84 -10.61 5.75 24.78
C GLU A 84 -11.52 6.70 25.59
N GLY A 85 -12.80 6.33 25.74
CA GLY A 85 -13.76 7.09 26.54
C GLY A 85 -15.02 7.53 25.80
N HIS A 86 -15.05 7.42 24.47
CA HIS A 86 -16.32 7.51 23.76
C HIS A 86 -17.16 6.26 24.07
N THR A 87 -18.43 6.46 24.42
CA THR A 87 -19.39 5.36 24.69
C THR A 87 -20.10 4.89 23.42
N GLU A 88 -19.99 5.66 22.34
CA GLU A 88 -20.58 5.38 21.03
C GLU A 88 -19.57 5.66 19.91
N LYS A 89 -19.96 5.31 18.68
CA LYS A 89 -19.13 5.44 17.48
C LYS A 89 -18.65 6.87 17.27
N VAL A 90 -17.38 7.01 16.90
CA VAL A 90 -16.82 8.31 16.55
C VAL A 90 -17.17 8.61 15.09
N ASN A 91 -18.00 9.63 14.87
CA ASN A 91 -18.45 9.99 13.53
C ASN A 91 -17.55 11.01 12.83
N SER A 92 -16.88 11.87 13.59
CA SER A 92 -15.93 12.85 13.07
C SER A 92 -14.79 13.07 14.06
N VAL A 93 -13.62 13.33 13.51
CA VAL A 93 -12.45 13.88 14.22
C VAL A 93 -12.00 15.18 13.56
#